data_AF-A0ABD6C2X5-F1
#
_entry.id   AF-A0ABD6C2X5-F1
#
_cell.length_a   1.000
_cell.length_b   1.000
_cell.length_c   1.000
_cell.angle_alpha   90.00
_cell.angle_beta   90.00
_cell.angle_gamma   90.00
#
_symmetry.space_group_name_H-M   'P 1'
#
loop_
_entity.id
_entity.type
_entity.pdbx_description
1 polymer ?
#
loop_
_entity_poly.entity_id
_entity_poly.type
_entity_poly.pdbx_seq_one_letter_code
_entity_poly.pdbx_strand_id
1 'polypeptide(L)'
;MNDRAVTESIGVILLVAIVVVASVTLGTGILVQTSTIQEQSDNTRLNIKTEVTESAVTVRHVGGPSLETDNVLFRLGGDTGRVGPYSLAEIADGGVNGTYTDRQGKTETFDVGDEVTVNHSFSGYIDVFLFDTESGDRLYHTLRSPLSAESGNGPPTAVADSLDRVGEGYSITLDGSGSSDADGSIESYSWTITSGAGSVAEDDTATPNATYNAPTDVSSDQNVTVELTVTDDEGLTDTTTTTVTVVDTDTAQPPEDGNGDGSAFNDPNGNGVYDPGEEVISKEDLEDGYNDPDVDLVIYPEVGEIRSTGDAVDITAKTITAGTDFTSTGDTVQLTATGDIRIDGASLTARGNDGITIRSTDGRIFANETTMNANNGDITLNSNGDISLISADLDGGGYTADLGVSSATLYVDQLSLAGQGNNGGTLVYDPDDITVNGTPSQGFVVP
;
A
#
# COMPACT_ATOMS: atom_id res chain seq x y z
N MET A 1 26.48 -43.51 87.61
CA MET A 1 25.99 -42.23 87.08
C MET A 1 24.80 -42.57 86.20
N ASN A 2 23.63 -42.65 86.83
CA ASN A 2 22.52 -41.69 86.71
C ASN A 2 21.76 -41.97 85.40
N ASP A 3 20.79 -42.89 85.39
CA ASP A 3 19.42 -42.77 85.93
C ASP A 3 18.46 -42.05 84.95
N ARG A 4 17.26 -42.62 84.87
CA ARG A 4 15.98 -42.16 84.28
C ARG A 4 15.72 -42.43 82.80
N ALA A 5 14.51 -42.78 82.35
CA ALA A 5 13.34 -43.53 82.84
C ALA A 5 12.26 -43.40 81.72
N VAL A 6 11.60 -44.51 81.38
CA VAL A 6 10.12 -44.73 81.22
C VAL A 6 9.30 -43.60 80.55
N THR A 7 8.47 -43.80 79.50
CA THR A 7 7.11 -44.42 79.56
C THR A 7 6.45 -44.53 78.16
N GLU A 8 5.61 -45.57 77.99
CA GLU A 8 4.61 -45.90 76.96
C GLU A 8 3.52 -44.79 76.78
N SER A 9 2.50 -44.76 75.89
CA SER A 9 1.68 -45.78 75.20
C SER A 9 0.66 -45.12 74.23
N ILE A 10 0.19 -45.89 73.23
CA ILE A 10 -1.21 -46.02 72.70
C ILE A 10 -1.94 -44.86 71.97
N GLY A 11 -2.48 -45.21 70.78
CA GLY A 11 -3.77 -44.74 70.20
C GLY A 11 -3.64 -43.60 69.17
N VAL A 12 -4.37 -43.52 68.05
CA VAL A 12 -5.75 -43.93 67.74
C VAL A 12 -5.94 -43.99 66.21
N ILE A 13 -6.75 -44.95 65.75
CA ILE A 13 -7.32 -45.08 64.40
C ILE A 13 -8.31 -43.94 64.13
N LEU A 14 -8.23 -43.27 62.97
CA LEU A 14 -9.39 -42.56 62.42
C LEU A 14 -9.63 -42.99 60.97
N LEU A 15 -10.56 -43.95 60.84
CA LEU A 15 -11.22 -44.36 59.62
C LEU A 15 -12.43 -43.42 59.46
N VAL A 16 -12.44 -42.56 58.43
CA VAL A 16 -13.65 -41.83 58.05
C VAL A 16 -14.16 -42.43 56.75
N ALA A 17 -15.15 -43.29 56.92
CA ALA A 17 -16.04 -43.72 55.85
C ALA A 17 -16.98 -42.57 55.50
N ILE A 18 -17.08 -42.23 54.21
CA ILE A 18 -18.23 -41.52 53.66
C ILE A 18 -18.91 -42.47 52.67
N VAL A 19 -20.11 -42.90 53.06
CA VAL A 19 -21.06 -43.64 52.22
C VAL A 19 -22.29 -42.74 52.06
N VAL A 20 -22.62 -42.37 50.82
CA VAL A 20 -23.99 -42.12 50.32
C VAL A 20 -23.94 -42.36 48.80
N VAL A 21 -24.27 -43.56 48.31
CA VAL A 21 -25.57 -44.03 47.76
C VAL A 21 -26.14 -43.14 46.65
N ALA A 22 -26.07 -43.62 45.40
CA ALA A 22 -27.07 -43.35 44.37
C ALA A 22 -27.04 -44.40 43.24
N SER A 23 -28.13 -45.18 43.21
CA SER A 23 -28.79 -45.85 42.08
C SER A 23 -28.00 -46.67 41.06
N VAL A 24 -28.19 -47.99 41.16
CA VAL A 24 -28.10 -48.96 40.06
C VAL A 24 -29.14 -48.61 39.00
N THR A 25 -28.69 -48.40 37.77
CA THR A 25 -29.53 -48.55 36.57
C THR A 25 -28.87 -49.61 35.69
N LEU A 26 -29.56 -50.73 35.53
CA LEU A 26 -29.15 -51.84 34.68
C LEU A 26 -29.22 -51.39 33.22
N GLY A 27 -28.05 -51.23 32.59
CA GLY A 27 -27.88 -51.21 31.15
C GLY A 27 -26.75 -52.17 30.84
N THR A 28 -27.02 -53.21 30.07
CA THR A 28 -26.10 -54.30 29.71
C THR A 28 -24.88 -53.76 28.95
N GLY A 29 -23.89 -53.26 29.69
CA GLY A 29 -22.53 -53.05 29.20
C GLY A 29 -21.75 -54.34 29.40
N ILE A 30 -21.13 -54.83 28.33
CA ILE A 30 -20.12 -55.88 28.42
C ILE A 30 -19.06 -55.41 29.42
N LEU A 31 -19.03 -56.06 30.59
CA LEU A 31 -18.06 -55.80 31.64
C LEU A 31 -16.74 -56.41 31.20
N VAL A 32 -15.94 -55.68 30.42
CA VAL A 32 -14.51 -56.01 30.28
C VAL A 32 -13.89 -55.73 31.65
N GLN A 33 -13.58 -56.80 32.36
CA GLN A 33 -12.90 -56.78 33.65
C GLN A 33 -11.59 -56.00 33.48
N THR A 34 -11.51 -54.80 34.03
CA THR A 34 -10.27 -54.01 34.13
C THR A 34 -9.34 -54.68 35.13
N SER A 35 -8.78 -55.80 34.70
CA SER A 35 -7.49 -56.25 35.20
C SER A 35 -6.51 -55.11 34.89
N THR A 36 -5.77 -54.67 35.90
CA THR A 36 -4.63 -53.76 35.79
C THR A 36 -3.93 -54.00 34.44
N ILE A 37 -4.01 -53.03 33.52
CA ILE A 37 -3.26 -53.12 32.26
C ILE A 37 -1.79 -53.17 32.69
N GLN A 38 -1.19 -54.35 32.65
CA GLN A 38 0.26 -54.44 32.70
C GLN A 38 0.72 -53.70 31.45
N GLU A 39 1.64 -52.75 31.61
CA GLU A 39 2.45 -52.25 30.48
C GLU A 39 3.24 -53.46 29.94
N GLN A 40 2.57 -54.25 29.11
CA GLN A 40 3.13 -55.37 28.38
C GLN A 40 3.90 -54.74 27.21
N SER A 41 5.11 -55.25 26.97
CA SER A 41 6.14 -54.66 26.12
C SER A 41 5.63 -54.17 24.75
N ASP A 42 5.75 -52.85 24.52
CA ASP A 42 5.60 -52.12 23.25
C ASP A 42 6.45 -52.74 22.13
N ASN A 43 5.95 -53.77 21.45
CA ASN A 43 6.67 -54.37 20.31
C ASN A 43 6.14 -53.87 18.95
N THR A 44 5.01 -53.16 18.93
CA THR A 44 4.37 -52.65 17.71
C THR A 44 4.26 -51.13 17.77
N ARG A 45 5.39 -50.42 17.62
CA ARG A 45 5.39 -48.94 17.63
C ARG A 45 4.84 -48.43 16.31
N LEU A 46 3.56 -48.09 16.29
CA LEU A 46 2.95 -47.33 15.22
C LEU A 46 3.39 -45.86 15.34
N ASN A 47 3.90 -45.29 14.26
CA ASN A 47 4.25 -43.87 14.20
C ASN A 47 3.05 -43.13 13.60
N ILE A 48 2.40 -42.31 14.42
CA ILE A 48 1.19 -41.57 14.06
C ILE A 48 1.46 -40.07 14.19
N LYS A 49 1.05 -39.31 13.18
CA LYS A 49 0.89 -37.86 13.30
C LYS A 49 -0.58 -37.56 13.60
N THR A 50 -0.84 -36.62 14.50
CA THR A 50 -2.19 -36.23 14.89
C THR A 50 -2.38 -34.73 14.72
N GLU A 51 -3.54 -34.35 14.26
CA GLU A 51 -4.04 -32.98 14.17
C GLU A 51 -5.40 -32.92 14.87
N VAL A 52 -5.60 -31.92 15.72
CA VAL A 52 -6.78 -31.77 16.58
C VAL A 52 -7.32 -30.37 16.37
N THR A 53 -8.52 -30.23 15.80
CA THR A 53 -9.22 -28.96 15.62
C THR A 53 -10.39 -28.86 16.60
N GLU A 54 -11.14 -27.76 16.59
CA GLU A 54 -12.33 -27.63 17.44
C GLU A 54 -13.47 -28.61 17.10
N SER A 55 -13.47 -29.16 15.89
CA SER A 55 -14.58 -30.00 15.39
C SER A 55 -14.16 -31.40 14.93
N ALA A 56 -12.86 -31.68 14.79
CA ALA A 56 -12.37 -32.96 14.31
C ALA A 56 -10.98 -33.33 14.83
N VAL A 57 -10.70 -34.63 14.82
CA VAL A 57 -9.35 -35.17 15.00
C VAL A 57 -8.96 -35.98 13.78
N THR A 58 -7.80 -35.67 13.22
CA THR A 58 -7.18 -36.42 12.13
C THR A 58 -5.95 -37.16 12.62
N VAL A 59 -5.86 -38.46 12.33
CA VAL A 59 -4.64 -39.27 12.52
C VAL A 59 -4.12 -39.74 11.19
N ARG A 60 -2.80 -39.67 11.01
CA ARG A 60 -2.10 -40.13 9.83
C ARG A 60 -1.06 -41.16 10.21
N HIS A 61 -1.10 -42.32 9.56
CA HIS A 61 -0.05 -43.33 9.68
C HIS A 61 1.20 -42.84 8.94
N VAL A 62 2.31 -42.67 9.66
CA VAL A 62 3.57 -42.14 9.10
C VAL A 62 4.74 -43.12 9.22
N GLY A 63 4.52 -44.32 9.79
CA GLY A 63 5.55 -45.35 9.91
C GLY A 63 5.18 -46.50 10.85
N GLY A 64 5.80 -47.66 10.67
CA GLY A 64 5.45 -48.88 11.42
C GLY A 64 4.77 -49.93 10.53
N PRO A 65 4.29 -51.04 11.10
CA PRO A 65 3.63 -52.10 10.35
C PRO A 65 2.24 -51.68 9.87
N SER A 66 1.79 -52.33 8.79
CA SER A 66 0.39 -52.31 8.35
C SER A 66 -0.47 -53.17 9.27
N LEU A 67 -1.68 -52.72 9.56
CA LEU A 67 -2.63 -53.42 10.44
C LEU A 67 -3.96 -53.60 9.72
N GLU A 68 -4.70 -54.66 10.00
CA GLU A 68 -6.05 -54.82 9.43
C GLU A 68 -6.99 -53.76 10.03
N THR A 69 -7.76 -53.07 9.20
CA THR A 69 -8.61 -51.94 9.63
C THR A 69 -9.72 -52.37 10.60
N ASP A 70 -10.17 -53.63 10.52
CA ASP A 70 -11.10 -54.26 11.48
C ASP A 70 -10.49 -54.42 12.88
N ASN A 71 -9.18 -54.54 12.95
CA ASN A 71 -8.46 -54.81 14.20
C ASN A 71 -7.96 -53.55 14.90
N VAL A 72 -8.08 -52.38 14.27
CA VAL A 72 -7.67 -51.11 14.87
C VAL A 72 -8.88 -50.33 15.36
N LEU A 73 -8.99 -50.11 16.66
CA LEU A 73 -10.03 -49.27 17.27
C LEU A 73 -9.54 -47.84 17.46
N PHE A 74 -10.29 -46.89 16.93
CA PHE A 74 -10.11 -45.46 17.13
C PHE A 74 -11.08 -44.93 18.19
N ARG A 75 -10.57 -44.16 19.16
CA ARG A 75 -11.38 -43.54 20.20
C ARG A 75 -10.88 -42.15 20.57
N LEU A 76 -11.81 -41.23 20.80
CA LEU A 76 -11.54 -39.92 21.40
C LEU A 76 -12.08 -39.84 22.83
N GLY A 77 -11.34 -39.20 23.71
CA GLY A 77 -11.82 -38.76 25.03
C GLY A 77 -11.48 -37.30 25.26
N GLY A 78 -12.49 -36.45 25.46
CA GLY A 78 -12.28 -35.07 25.86
C GLY A 78 -12.78 -34.78 27.27
N ASP A 79 -12.56 -33.54 27.73
CA ASP A 79 -13.03 -33.09 29.05
C ASP A 79 -14.57 -33.12 29.16
N THR A 80 -15.26 -32.90 28.03
CA THR A 80 -16.73 -32.79 27.97
C THR A 80 -17.43 -33.94 27.25
N GLY A 81 -16.70 -34.94 26.74
CA GLY A 81 -17.32 -36.04 26.00
C GLY A 81 -16.41 -37.17 25.53
N ARG A 82 -16.98 -38.13 24.80
CA ARG A 82 -16.28 -39.28 24.20
C ARG A 82 -16.90 -39.66 22.85
N VAL A 83 -16.07 -40.11 21.92
CA VAL A 83 -16.45 -40.60 20.58
C VAL A 83 -15.75 -41.95 20.36
N GLY A 84 -16.45 -42.92 19.79
CA GLY A 84 -15.98 -44.30 19.66
C GLY A 84 -16.05 -45.14 20.96
N PRO A 85 -15.39 -46.31 21.00
CA PRO A 85 -14.47 -46.81 19.98
C PRO A 85 -15.21 -47.23 18.69
N TYR A 86 -14.58 -46.96 17.55
CA TYR A 86 -14.99 -47.44 16.23
C TYR A 86 -13.82 -48.20 15.61
N SER A 87 -14.07 -49.25 14.84
CA SER A 87 -13.00 -49.81 14.00
C SER A 87 -12.65 -48.85 12.86
N LEU A 88 -11.44 -48.92 12.34
CA LEU A 88 -11.09 -48.12 11.16
C LEU A 88 -11.90 -48.54 9.94
N ALA A 89 -12.31 -49.81 9.85
CA ALA A 89 -13.22 -50.30 8.81
C ALA A 89 -14.61 -49.65 8.91
N GLU A 90 -15.18 -49.51 10.11
CA GLU A 90 -16.47 -48.83 10.31
C GLU A 90 -16.42 -47.36 9.87
N ILE A 91 -15.28 -46.68 10.07
CA ILE A 91 -15.08 -45.31 9.61
C ILE A 91 -14.91 -45.28 8.08
N ALA A 92 -14.19 -46.24 7.51
CA ALA A 92 -13.99 -46.36 6.05
C ALA A 92 -15.30 -46.63 5.29
N ASP A 93 -16.20 -47.40 5.88
CA ASP A 93 -17.53 -47.68 5.33
C ASP A 93 -18.52 -46.50 5.47
N GLY A 94 -18.09 -45.38 6.09
CA GLY A 94 -18.93 -44.20 6.29
C GLY A 94 -20.00 -44.39 7.37
N GLY A 95 -19.87 -45.39 8.24
CA GLY A 95 -20.79 -45.66 9.35
C GLY A 95 -20.68 -44.67 10.52
N VAL A 96 -19.66 -43.81 10.49
CA VAL A 96 -19.33 -42.83 11.53
C VAL A 96 -19.27 -41.44 10.90
N ASN A 97 -19.55 -40.40 11.69
CA ASN A 97 -19.33 -39.01 11.28
C ASN A 97 -17.82 -38.71 11.24
N GLY A 98 -17.18 -39.12 10.15
CA GLY A 98 -15.75 -39.07 9.91
C GLY A 98 -15.41 -39.53 8.50
N THR A 99 -14.12 -39.57 8.17
CA THR A 99 -13.63 -40.02 6.86
C THR A 99 -12.41 -40.91 7.03
N TYR A 100 -12.25 -41.86 6.11
CA TYR A 100 -11.01 -42.62 5.93
C TYR A 100 -10.48 -42.34 4.53
N THR A 101 -9.23 -41.91 4.44
CA THR A 101 -8.54 -41.69 3.17
C THR A 101 -7.45 -42.73 3.01
N ASP A 102 -7.76 -43.73 2.18
CA ASP A 102 -6.83 -44.75 1.74
C ASP A 102 -5.93 -44.21 0.62
N ARG A 103 -4.63 -44.10 0.87
CA ARG A 103 -3.67 -43.61 -0.14
C ARG A 103 -3.11 -44.72 -1.03
N GLN A 104 -3.35 -45.98 -0.70
CA GLN A 104 -2.77 -47.14 -1.37
C GLN A 104 -3.80 -48.01 -2.11
N GLY A 105 -5.09 -47.72 -1.95
CA GLY A 105 -6.21 -48.41 -2.60
C GLY A 105 -6.48 -49.81 -2.02
N LYS A 106 -6.10 -50.04 -0.76
CA LYS A 106 -6.36 -51.25 0.01
C LYS A 106 -7.13 -50.91 1.30
N THR A 107 -8.46 -50.87 1.25
CA THR A 107 -9.32 -50.49 2.38
C THR A 107 -9.33 -51.48 3.55
N GLU A 108 -8.76 -52.67 3.36
CA GLU A 108 -8.66 -53.72 4.39
C GLU A 108 -7.47 -53.51 5.35
N THR A 109 -6.51 -52.65 5.02
CA THR A 109 -5.31 -52.38 5.82
C THR A 109 -5.11 -50.89 6.10
N PHE A 110 -4.69 -50.57 7.33
CA PHE A 110 -4.20 -49.26 7.73
C PHE A 110 -2.71 -49.18 7.47
N ASP A 111 -2.36 -48.64 6.31
CA ASP A 111 -1.01 -48.59 5.77
C ASP A 111 -0.35 -47.22 5.99
N VAL A 112 0.99 -47.17 5.88
CA VAL A 112 1.75 -45.91 5.97
C VAL A 112 1.28 -44.94 4.88
N GLY A 113 0.75 -43.79 5.27
CA GLY A 113 0.21 -42.77 4.37
C GLY A 113 -1.31 -42.62 4.46
N ASP A 114 -2.01 -43.58 5.04
CA ASP A 114 -3.45 -43.51 5.26
C ASP A 114 -3.80 -42.51 6.36
N GLU A 115 -5.01 -41.96 6.27
CA GLU A 115 -5.49 -40.91 7.15
C GLU A 115 -6.93 -41.18 7.59
N VAL A 116 -7.22 -40.95 8.87
CA VAL A 116 -8.54 -41.13 9.45
C VAL A 116 -8.92 -39.88 10.21
N THR A 117 -10.09 -39.32 9.88
CA THR A 117 -10.64 -38.12 10.52
C THR A 117 -11.95 -38.47 11.21
N VAL A 118 -12.12 -38.05 12.47
CA VAL A 118 -13.34 -38.27 13.26
C VAL A 118 -13.80 -36.95 13.85
N ASN A 119 -15.08 -36.60 13.63
CA ASN A 119 -15.67 -35.37 14.12
C ASN A 119 -16.06 -35.47 15.61
N HIS A 120 -16.00 -34.35 16.33
CA HIS A 120 -16.42 -34.24 17.73
C HIS A 120 -17.04 -32.86 18.05
N SER A 121 -17.51 -32.71 19.28
CA SER A 121 -18.04 -31.45 19.82
C SER A 121 -17.50 -31.16 21.23
N PHE A 122 -16.34 -31.72 21.58
CA PHE A 122 -15.71 -31.50 22.88
C PHE A 122 -15.19 -30.07 23.01
N SER A 123 -14.98 -29.65 24.25
CA SER A 123 -14.27 -28.41 24.61
C SER A 123 -13.13 -28.76 25.58
N GLY A 124 -12.08 -27.93 25.61
CA GLY A 124 -10.92 -28.17 26.46
C GLY A 124 -9.87 -29.05 25.79
N TYR A 125 -9.51 -30.17 26.42
CA TYR A 125 -8.51 -31.10 25.90
C TYR A 125 -9.13 -32.34 25.25
N ILE A 126 -8.38 -32.95 24.32
CA ILE A 126 -8.69 -34.23 23.68
C ILE A 126 -7.51 -35.19 23.80
N ASP A 127 -7.81 -36.40 24.26
CA ASP A 127 -6.97 -37.57 24.18
C ASP A 127 -7.43 -38.43 23.00
N VAL A 128 -6.50 -38.76 22.11
CA VAL A 128 -6.68 -39.67 20.99
C VAL A 128 -6.14 -41.04 21.39
N PHE A 129 -6.83 -42.11 21.02
CA PHE A 129 -6.39 -43.47 21.28
C PHE A 129 -6.56 -44.35 20.04
N LEU A 130 -5.53 -45.15 19.75
CA LEU A 130 -5.62 -46.31 18.86
C LEU A 130 -5.29 -47.58 19.64
N PHE A 131 -6.08 -48.63 19.44
CA PHE A 131 -5.87 -49.95 20.06
C PHE A 131 -5.90 -51.04 19.00
N ASP A 132 -5.13 -52.10 19.22
CA ASP A 132 -5.23 -53.36 18.48
C ASP A 132 -6.15 -54.32 19.25
N THR A 133 -7.20 -54.83 18.60
CA THR A 133 -8.18 -55.72 19.21
C THR A 133 -7.69 -57.15 19.36
N GLU A 134 -6.74 -57.59 18.54
CA GLU A 134 -6.22 -58.97 18.59
C GLU A 134 -5.28 -59.16 19.77
N SER A 135 -4.33 -58.22 19.93
CA SER A 135 -3.36 -58.23 21.03
C SER A 135 -3.90 -57.59 22.30
N GLY A 136 -4.84 -56.64 22.18
CA GLY A 136 -5.28 -55.77 23.28
C GLY A 136 -4.32 -54.61 23.55
N ASP A 137 -3.28 -54.44 22.72
CA ASP A 137 -2.24 -53.43 22.92
C ASP A 137 -2.75 -52.03 22.52
N ARG A 138 -2.24 -51.01 23.22
CA ARG A 138 -2.47 -49.61 22.85
C ARG A 138 -1.42 -49.18 21.84
N LEU A 139 -1.84 -48.97 20.60
CA LEU A 139 -0.98 -48.60 19.48
C LEU A 139 -0.53 -47.14 19.53
N TYR A 140 -1.40 -46.24 20.00
CA TYR A 140 -1.12 -44.81 20.06
C TYR A 140 -1.95 -44.09 21.12
N HIS A 141 -1.40 -43.03 21.71
CA HIS A 141 -2.10 -42.14 22.63
C HIS A 141 -1.49 -40.74 22.68
N THR A 142 -2.33 -39.69 22.62
CA THR A 142 -1.91 -38.31 22.92
C THR A 142 -2.17 -37.96 24.38
N LEU A 143 -1.27 -37.19 25.00
CA LEU A 143 -1.50 -36.65 26.35
C LEU A 143 -2.10 -35.24 26.24
N ARG A 144 -3.40 -35.11 26.52
CA ARG A 144 -4.12 -33.83 26.62
C ARG A 144 -3.76 -32.87 25.48
N SER A 145 -4.13 -33.22 24.26
CA SER A 145 -3.99 -32.30 23.12
C SER A 145 -4.99 -31.16 23.31
N PRO A 146 -4.57 -29.87 23.38
CA PRO A 146 -5.53 -28.78 23.32
C PRO A 146 -6.22 -28.80 21.96
N LEU A 147 -7.47 -28.34 21.90
CA LEU A 147 -8.09 -28.00 20.62
C LEU A 147 -7.21 -26.95 19.95
N SER A 148 -6.69 -27.25 18.76
CA SER A 148 -6.13 -26.19 17.91
C SER A 148 -7.33 -25.41 17.38
N ALA A 149 -7.44 -24.14 17.76
CA ALA A 149 -8.36 -23.25 17.07
C ALA A 149 -7.97 -23.27 15.59
N GLU A 150 -8.94 -23.36 14.69
CA GLU A 150 -8.74 -22.81 13.34
C GLU A 150 -8.20 -21.38 13.59
N SER A 151 -7.12 -20.95 12.92
CA SER A 151 -6.75 -19.54 12.99
C SER A 151 -7.95 -18.76 12.42
N GLY A 152 -8.78 -18.19 13.29
CA GLY A 152 -9.82 -17.28 12.85
C GLY A 152 -9.13 -16.07 12.23
N ASN A 153 -9.63 -15.62 11.08
CA ASN A 153 -9.09 -14.49 10.35
C ASN A 153 -8.92 -13.27 11.25
N GLY A 154 -7.68 -12.80 11.36
CA GLY A 154 -7.32 -11.54 12.00
C GLY A 154 -7.59 -10.36 11.07
N PRO A 155 -7.76 -9.13 11.60
CA PRO A 155 -7.77 -7.96 10.74
C PRO A 155 -6.38 -7.77 10.10
N PRO A 156 -6.31 -7.12 8.92
CA PRO A 156 -5.05 -6.76 8.32
C PRO A 156 -4.29 -5.74 9.20
N THR A 157 -3.04 -5.46 8.88
CA THR A 157 -2.26 -4.35 9.46
C THR A 157 -2.06 -3.28 8.38
N ALA A 158 -2.64 -2.10 8.59
CA ALA A 158 -2.52 -0.97 7.69
C ALA A 158 -1.24 -0.17 7.95
N VAL A 159 -0.48 0.12 6.90
CA VAL A 159 0.71 0.98 6.93
C VAL A 159 0.57 1.99 5.80
N ALA A 160 0.59 3.28 6.16
CA ALA A 160 0.54 4.39 5.22
C ALA A 160 1.83 5.20 5.32
N ASP A 161 2.37 5.56 4.16
CA ASP A 161 3.53 6.42 4.00
C ASP A 161 3.25 7.47 2.91
N SER A 162 3.98 8.57 2.97
CA SER A 162 3.91 9.67 2.00
C SER A 162 5.16 10.54 2.11
N LEU A 163 5.38 11.44 1.14
CA LEU A 163 6.30 12.55 1.39
C LEU A 163 5.76 13.43 2.53
N ASP A 164 6.67 13.98 3.33
CA ASP A 164 6.32 14.85 4.47
C ASP A 164 5.73 16.19 4.01
N ARG A 165 6.14 16.66 2.82
CA ARG A 165 5.83 18.00 2.31
C ARG A 165 5.52 17.94 0.82
N VAL A 166 4.69 18.89 0.38
CA VAL A 166 4.35 19.13 -1.03
C VAL A 166 4.02 20.61 -1.22
N GLY A 167 4.45 21.20 -2.32
CA GLY A 167 4.11 22.56 -2.71
C GLY A 167 2.67 22.64 -3.18
N GLU A 168 2.05 23.80 -3.04
CA GLU A 168 0.73 24.02 -3.64
C GLU A 168 0.75 23.74 -5.16
N GLY A 169 -0.34 23.18 -5.67
CA GLY A 169 -0.47 22.79 -7.08
C GLY A 169 0.32 21.55 -7.51
N TYR A 170 1.22 21.03 -6.65
CA TYR A 170 1.90 19.76 -6.88
C TYR A 170 1.10 18.56 -6.37
N SER A 171 1.54 17.37 -6.74
CA SER A 171 0.96 16.11 -6.27
C SER A 171 2.05 15.16 -5.81
N ILE A 172 1.71 14.29 -4.85
CA ILE A 172 2.60 13.26 -4.33
C ILE A 172 1.90 11.92 -4.29
N THR A 173 2.69 10.85 -4.31
CA THR A 173 2.19 9.50 -4.11
C THR A 173 1.97 9.23 -2.62
N LEU A 174 0.81 8.66 -2.31
CA LEU A 174 0.50 8.00 -1.05
C LEU A 174 0.80 6.52 -1.22
N ASP A 175 1.55 5.93 -0.29
CA ASP A 175 2.04 4.55 -0.38
C ASP A 175 1.47 3.70 0.76
N GLY A 176 0.67 2.70 0.38
CA GLY A 176 0.05 1.73 1.29
C GLY A 176 0.73 0.36 1.29
N SER A 177 1.81 0.21 0.51
CA SER A 177 2.40 -1.09 0.16
C SER A 177 3.06 -1.81 1.32
N GLY A 178 3.32 -1.10 2.43
CA GLY A 178 3.76 -1.68 3.69
C GLY A 178 2.68 -2.46 4.45
N SER A 179 1.42 -2.37 4.01
CA SER A 179 0.30 -3.07 4.64
C SER A 179 0.41 -4.58 4.42
N SER A 180 -0.05 -5.36 5.40
CA SER A 180 0.04 -6.81 5.34
C SER A 180 -1.10 -7.48 6.06
N ASP A 181 -1.49 -8.67 5.60
CA ASP A 181 -2.36 -9.56 6.34
C ASP A 181 -1.62 -10.87 6.66
N ALA A 182 -1.79 -11.38 7.88
CA ALA A 182 -0.94 -12.45 8.44
C ALA A 182 -1.50 -13.86 8.17
N ASP A 183 -2.80 -13.97 7.97
CA ASP A 183 -3.53 -15.21 7.75
C ASP A 183 -4.32 -15.26 6.43
N GLY A 184 -4.47 -14.14 5.72
CA GLY A 184 -5.07 -14.06 4.40
C GLY A 184 -4.35 -13.10 3.44
N SER A 185 -5.14 -12.38 2.65
CA SER A 185 -4.68 -11.41 1.65
C SER A 185 -5.49 -10.13 1.71
N ILE A 186 -4.87 -9.02 1.32
CA ILE A 186 -5.56 -7.73 1.22
C ILE A 186 -6.37 -7.68 -0.08
N GLU A 187 -7.67 -7.43 0.04
CA GLU A 187 -8.60 -7.29 -1.08
C GLU A 187 -8.69 -5.84 -1.57
N SER A 188 -8.61 -4.85 -0.67
CA SER A 188 -8.72 -3.44 -1.08
C SER A 188 -8.05 -2.42 -0.14
N TYR A 189 -7.71 -1.28 -0.74
CA TYR A 189 -7.17 -0.06 -0.14
C TYR A 189 -8.12 1.10 -0.44
N SER A 190 -8.34 1.97 0.53
CA SER A 190 -9.11 3.20 0.35
C SER A 190 -8.50 4.36 1.13
N TRP A 191 -8.17 5.42 0.42
CA TRP A 191 -7.53 6.63 0.88
C TRP A 191 -8.55 7.77 0.96
N THR A 192 -8.60 8.46 2.10
CA THR A 192 -9.50 9.60 2.29
C THR A 192 -8.82 10.73 3.07
N ILE A 193 -9.13 11.97 2.69
CA ILE A 193 -8.70 13.15 3.46
C ILE A 193 -9.65 13.31 4.64
N THR A 194 -9.14 13.19 5.87
CA THR A 194 -9.94 13.35 7.10
C THR A 194 -9.82 14.75 7.68
N SER A 195 -8.76 15.49 7.34
CA SER A 195 -8.56 16.88 7.72
C SER A 195 -7.68 17.61 6.70
N GLY A 196 -7.95 18.90 6.47
CA GLY A 196 -7.21 19.73 5.50
C GLY A 196 -7.87 19.82 4.13
N ALA A 197 -7.18 20.45 3.19
CA ALA A 197 -7.64 20.67 1.82
C ALA A 197 -6.88 19.80 0.81
N GLY A 198 -7.36 19.76 -0.43
CA GLY A 198 -6.79 18.97 -1.52
C GLY A 198 -7.75 17.89 -2.01
N SER A 199 -7.23 16.97 -2.80
CA SER A 199 -8.00 15.81 -3.28
C SER A 199 -7.13 14.57 -3.36
N VAL A 200 -7.75 13.41 -3.26
CA VAL A 200 -7.09 12.11 -3.48
C VAL A 200 -7.70 11.47 -4.72
N ALA A 201 -6.85 10.98 -5.60
CA ALA A 201 -7.21 10.22 -6.77
C ALA A 201 -6.69 8.78 -6.63
N GLU A 202 -7.59 7.82 -6.76
CA GLU A 202 -7.29 6.39 -6.72
C GLU A 202 -7.63 5.78 -8.09
N ASP A 203 -6.65 5.13 -8.71
CA ASP A 203 -6.87 4.49 -10.01
C ASP A 203 -7.55 3.12 -9.86
N ASP A 204 -7.14 2.35 -8.85
CA ASP A 204 -7.65 1.01 -8.55
C ASP A 204 -7.52 0.72 -7.05
N THR A 205 -8.64 0.39 -6.40
CA THR A 205 -8.67 0.04 -4.97
C THR A 205 -7.95 -1.28 -4.67
N ALA A 206 -7.64 -2.11 -5.66
CA ALA A 206 -6.81 -3.30 -5.48
C ALA A 206 -5.30 -2.96 -5.40
N THR A 207 -4.91 -1.73 -5.70
CA THR A 207 -3.53 -1.26 -5.62
C THR A 207 -3.33 -0.40 -4.36
N PRO A 208 -2.15 -0.50 -3.71
CA PRO A 208 -1.92 0.19 -2.44
C PRO A 208 -1.76 1.71 -2.56
N ASN A 209 -1.49 2.21 -3.76
CA ASN A 209 -1.01 3.58 -3.96
C ASN A 209 -2.10 4.48 -4.50
N ALA A 210 -2.10 5.74 -4.04
CA ALA A 210 -2.98 6.79 -4.53
C ALA A 210 -2.19 8.07 -4.79
N THR A 211 -2.81 9.03 -5.45
CA THR A 211 -2.22 10.36 -5.67
C THR A 211 -2.94 11.39 -4.82
N TYR A 212 -2.20 12.10 -3.96
CA TYR A 212 -2.69 13.30 -3.30
C TYR A 212 -2.35 14.52 -4.15
N ASN A 213 -3.35 15.33 -4.49
CA ASN A 213 -3.19 16.60 -5.20
C ASN A 213 -3.40 17.75 -4.22
N ALA A 214 -2.35 18.55 -4.00
CA ALA A 214 -2.42 19.74 -3.18
C ALA A 214 -3.34 20.80 -3.81
N PRO A 215 -4.01 21.66 -3.01
CA PRO A 215 -4.67 22.86 -3.53
C PRO A 215 -3.68 23.71 -4.32
N THR A 216 -4.15 24.46 -5.32
CA THR A 216 -3.32 25.30 -6.19
C THR A 216 -3.02 26.70 -5.62
N ASP A 217 -3.66 27.07 -4.50
CA ASP A 217 -3.50 28.38 -3.86
C ASP A 217 -3.76 28.20 -2.36
N VAL A 218 -2.72 28.37 -1.55
CA VAL A 218 -2.77 28.31 -0.10
C VAL A 218 -2.10 29.56 0.50
N SER A 219 -2.81 30.26 1.39
CA SER A 219 -2.31 31.51 1.98
C SER A 219 -1.26 31.34 3.10
N SER A 220 -0.90 30.09 3.41
CA SER A 220 0.07 29.70 4.43
C SER A 220 0.20 28.18 4.47
N ASP A 221 1.36 27.68 4.92
CA ASP A 221 1.57 26.26 5.21
C ASP A 221 0.42 25.63 6.02
N GLN A 222 -0.05 24.46 5.58
CA GLN A 222 -1.12 23.73 6.24
C GLN A 222 -0.86 22.23 6.27
N ASN A 223 -1.22 21.59 7.39
CA ASN A 223 -1.15 20.14 7.51
C ASN A 223 -2.46 19.49 7.04
N VAL A 224 -2.32 18.42 6.27
CA VAL A 224 -3.40 17.60 5.75
C VAL A 224 -3.21 16.19 6.28
N THR A 225 -4.29 15.59 6.80
CA THR A 225 -4.28 14.22 7.30
C THR A 225 -5.03 13.34 6.33
N VAL A 226 -4.33 12.30 5.84
CA VAL A 226 -4.90 11.30 4.93
C VAL A 226 -4.96 9.97 5.67
N GLU A 227 -6.13 9.33 5.66
CA GLU A 227 -6.39 8.02 6.25
C GLU A 227 -6.40 6.95 5.15
N LEU A 228 -5.68 5.86 5.40
CA LEU A 228 -5.75 4.61 4.63
C LEU A 228 -6.62 3.61 5.41
N THR A 229 -7.62 3.04 4.74
CA THR A 229 -8.37 1.86 5.17
C THR A 229 -7.98 0.66 4.33
N VAL A 230 -7.58 -0.44 4.97
CA VAL A 230 -7.22 -1.70 4.33
C VAL A 230 -8.26 -2.76 4.67
N THR A 231 -8.73 -3.52 3.69
CA THR A 231 -9.71 -4.60 3.85
C THR A 231 -9.12 -5.93 3.38
N ASP A 232 -9.24 -7.00 4.17
CA ASP A 232 -8.81 -8.36 3.81
C ASP A 232 -9.86 -9.13 2.99
N ASP A 233 -9.52 -10.36 2.57
CA ASP A 233 -10.37 -11.23 1.76
C ASP A 233 -11.58 -11.83 2.50
N GLU A 234 -11.64 -11.67 3.84
CA GLU A 234 -12.80 -12.03 4.65
C GLU A 234 -13.61 -10.82 5.13
N GLY A 235 -13.20 -9.60 4.74
CA GLY A 235 -13.89 -8.34 4.97
C GLY A 235 -13.59 -7.65 6.30
N LEU A 236 -12.57 -8.06 7.06
CA LEU A 236 -12.10 -7.28 8.20
C LEU A 236 -11.22 -6.12 7.72
N THR A 237 -11.10 -5.10 8.57
CA THR A 237 -10.43 -3.85 8.21
C THR A 237 -9.50 -3.36 9.31
N ASP A 238 -8.48 -2.61 8.89
CA ASP A 238 -7.64 -1.78 9.76
C ASP A 238 -7.42 -0.41 9.11
N THR A 239 -7.18 0.61 9.92
CA THR A 239 -6.98 1.98 9.45
C THR A 239 -5.73 2.61 10.05
N THR A 240 -5.09 3.48 9.28
CA THR A 240 -3.94 4.27 9.72
C THR A 240 -3.91 5.61 9.00
N THR A 241 -3.12 6.56 9.47
CA THR A 241 -3.05 7.91 8.90
C THR A 241 -1.62 8.34 8.63
N THR A 242 -1.42 9.07 7.54
CA THR A 242 -0.23 9.87 7.29
C THR A 242 -0.57 11.37 7.29
N THR A 243 0.42 12.23 7.51
CA THR A 243 0.25 13.69 7.48
C THR A 243 1.20 14.28 6.46
N VAL A 244 0.67 15.17 5.62
CA VAL A 244 1.42 15.90 4.59
C VAL A 244 1.30 17.39 4.91
N THR A 245 2.43 18.11 4.90
CA THR A 245 2.42 19.57 4.97
C THR A 245 2.38 20.14 3.55
N VAL A 246 1.27 20.81 3.22
CA VAL A 246 1.18 21.63 2.01
C VAL A 246 1.90 22.95 2.29
N VAL A 247 2.89 23.27 1.47
CA VAL A 247 3.74 24.45 1.59
C VAL A 247 3.20 25.55 0.69
N ASP A 248 3.07 26.75 1.25
CA ASP A 248 2.83 27.99 0.50
C ASP A 248 4.13 28.34 -0.23
N THR A 249 4.12 28.19 -1.56
CA THR A 249 5.33 28.37 -2.38
C THR A 249 5.63 29.85 -2.66
N ASP A 250 4.65 30.75 -2.47
CA ASP A 250 4.81 32.20 -2.58
C ASP A 250 5.53 32.83 -1.36
N THR A 251 5.74 32.04 -0.31
CA THR A 251 6.55 32.42 0.85
C THR A 251 7.63 31.40 1.18
N ALA A 252 7.83 30.39 0.32
CA ALA A 252 8.80 29.34 0.53
C ALA A 252 10.21 29.92 0.39
N GLN A 253 11.05 29.68 1.41
CA GLN A 253 12.42 30.15 1.33
C GLN A 253 13.20 29.31 0.30
N PRO A 254 13.73 29.90 -0.78
CA PRO A 254 14.60 29.19 -1.70
C PRO A 254 15.89 28.78 -0.97
N PRO A 255 16.62 27.77 -1.47
CA PRO A 255 17.96 27.48 -0.97
C PRO A 255 18.87 28.70 -1.10
N GLU A 256 19.78 28.87 -0.15
CA GLU A 256 20.82 29.92 -0.20
C GLU A 256 22.09 29.35 -0.86
N ASP A 257 22.59 29.95 -1.94
CA ASP A 257 23.90 29.66 -2.56
C ASP A 257 25.09 30.40 -1.92
N GLY A 258 24.84 31.13 -0.82
CA GLY A 258 25.85 31.84 -0.05
C GLY A 258 26.16 33.27 -0.50
N ASN A 259 25.60 33.75 -1.62
CA ASN A 259 25.61 35.18 -1.96
C ASN A 259 24.35 35.92 -1.38
N GLY A 260 23.31 35.16 -1.02
CA GLY A 260 22.08 35.62 -0.37
C GLY A 260 20.98 36.13 -1.31
N ASP A 261 21.07 35.88 -2.62
CA ASP A 261 20.04 36.23 -3.60
C ASP A 261 18.97 35.14 -3.80
N GLY A 262 19.19 33.95 -3.23
CA GLY A 262 18.27 32.81 -3.35
C GLY A 262 18.46 32.06 -4.67
N SER A 263 18.30 30.75 -4.65
CA SER A 263 18.69 29.89 -5.76
C SER A 263 17.54 28.97 -6.18
N ALA A 264 17.58 28.50 -7.43
CA ALA A 264 16.72 27.41 -7.89
C ALA A 264 17.26 26.06 -7.41
N PHE A 265 16.52 24.99 -7.67
CA PHE A 265 16.95 23.64 -7.30
C PHE A 265 16.41 22.57 -8.26
N ASN A 266 17.05 21.41 -8.21
CA ASN A 266 16.61 20.18 -8.83
C ASN A 266 15.65 19.43 -7.89
N ASP A 267 14.43 19.19 -8.33
CA ASP A 267 13.36 18.50 -7.60
C ASP A 267 13.10 17.09 -8.17
N PRO A 268 13.99 16.10 -7.91
CA PRO A 268 13.82 14.75 -8.41
C PRO A 268 12.63 14.01 -7.78
N ASN A 269 12.14 14.49 -6.64
CA ASN A 269 11.05 13.85 -5.90
C ASN A 269 9.67 14.38 -6.31
N GLY A 270 9.65 15.52 -7.02
CA GLY A 270 8.48 16.10 -7.66
C GLY A 270 7.49 16.73 -6.70
N ASN A 271 7.90 17.03 -5.46
CA ASN A 271 7.03 17.64 -4.47
C ASN A 271 6.96 19.17 -4.58
N GLY A 272 7.77 19.80 -5.43
CA GLY A 272 7.83 21.25 -5.60
C GLY A 272 8.43 22.00 -4.42
N VAL A 273 9.08 21.31 -3.48
CA VAL A 273 9.62 21.84 -2.21
C VAL A 273 11.09 21.49 -2.06
N TYR A 274 11.93 22.50 -1.85
CA TYR A 274 13.36 22.24 -1.61
C TYR A 274 13.58 21.35 -0.37
N ASP A 275 14.29 20.24 -0.58
CA ASP A 275 14.68 19.30 0.45
C ASP A 275 16.21 19.28 0.68
N PRO A 276 16.68 19.20 1.95
CA PRO A 276 18.11 19.16 2.24
C PRO A 276 18.83 18.00 1.52
N GLY A 277 19.74 18.35 0.62
CA GLY A 277 20.50 17.40 -0.19
C GLY A 277 20.17 17.44 -1.67
N GLU A 278 19.12 18.15 -2.06
CA GLU A 278 18.86 18.49 -3.45
C GLU A 278 19.91 19.46 -4.00
N GLU A 279 20.15 19.35 -5.31
CA GLU A 279 21.11 20.19 -6.01
C GLU A 279 20.59 21.62 -6.11
N VAL A 280 21.42 22.56 -5.69
CA VAL A 280 21.13 23.99 -5.73
C VAL A 280 21.73 24.58 -7.00
N ILE A 281 20.92 25.35 -7.72
CA ILE A 281 21.25 25.97 -9.00
C ILE A 281 21.26 27.48 -8.77
N SER A 282 22.44 28.09 -8.84
CA SER A 282 22.58 29.50 -8.50
C SER A 282 21.78 30.38 -9.46
N LYS A 283 21.34 31.53 -8.96
CA LYS A 283 20.68 32.52 -9.82
C LYS A 283 21.60 32.95 -10.97
N GLU A 284 22.89 33.12 -10.69
CA GLU A 284 23.91 33.50 -11.67
C GLU A 284 23.98 32.49 -12.84
N ASP A 285 23.87 31.19 -12.57
CA ASP A 285 23.84 30.15 -13.62
C ASP A 285 22.61 30.28 -14.52
N LEU A 286 21.45 30.64 -13.96
CA LEU A 286 20.24 30.90 -14.75
C LEU A 286 20.37 32.18 -15.60
N GLU A 287 21.02 33.21 -15.06
CA GLU A 287 21.25 34.50 -15.75
C GLU A 287 22.28 34.39 -16.89
N ASP A 288 23.27 33.51 -16.76
CA ASP A 288 24.27 33.22 -17.79
C ASP A 288 23.78 32.21 -18.85
N GLY A 289 22.70 31.49 -18.54
CA GLY A 289 22.09 30.46 -19.38
C GLY A 289 22.31 29.06 -18.81
N TYR A 290 21.23 28.31 -18.66
CA TYR A 290 21.21 27.01 -18.00
C TYR A 290 20.88 25.89 -18.99
N ASN A 291 21.62 24.79 -18.94
CA ASN A 291 21.39 23.66 -19.85
C ASN A 291 21.75 22.33 -19.20
N ASP A 292 20.76 21.72 -18.55
CA ASP A 292 20.84 20.36 -18.04
C ASP A 292 19.49 19.65 -18.24
N PRO A 293 19.33 18.85 -19.33
CA PRO A 293 18.05 18.21 -19.65
C PRO A 293 17.67 17.06 -18.72
N ASP A 294 18.49 16.72 -17.73
CA ASP A 294 18.20 15.67 -16.75
C ASP A 294 17.61 16.24 -15.44
N VAL A 295 17.58 17.56 -15.28
CA VAL A 295 17.14 18.26 -14.05
C VAL A 295 15.67 18.63 -14.08
N ASP A 296 14.94 18.30 -13.01
CA ASP A 296 13.59 18.79 -12.77
C ASP A 296 13.68 20.16 -12.07
N LEU A 297 13.65 21.25 -12.85
CA LEU A 297 14.03 22.58 -12.38
C LEU A 297 12.85 23.31 -11.71
N VAL A 298 13.02 23.74 -10.47
CA VAL A 298 12.06 24.59 -9.74
C VAL A 298 12.70 25.94 -9.39
N ILE A 299 12.01 27.03 -9.76
CA ILE A 299 12.44 28.41 -9.56
C ILE A 299 11.33 29.19 -8.85
N TYR A 300 11.48 29.41 -7.54
CA TYR A 300 10.51 30.15 -6.74
C TYR A 300 10.50 31.66 -7.05
N PRO A 301 9.37 32.34 -6.80
CA PRO A 301 9.27 33.80 -6.92
C PRO A 301 10.36 34.56 -6.14
N GLU A 302 10.78 34.04 -4.99
CA GLU A 302 11.75 34.65 -4.07
C GLU A 302 13.18 34.72 -4.62
N VAL A 303 13.53 33.90 -5.62
CA VAL A 303 14.80 34.04 -6.37
C VAL A 303 14.86 35.42 -7.05
N GLY A 304 13.69 36.03 -7.30
CA GLY A 304 13.55 37.32 -7.97
C GLY A 304 13.91 37.26 -9.45
N GLU A 305 13.77 38.40 -10.13
CA GLU A 305 13.93 38.50 -11.59
C GLU A 305 15.24 37.84 -12.07
N ILE A 306 15.11 36.85 -12.96
CA ILE A 306 16.22 36.27 -13.72
C ILE A 306 16.50 37.17 -14.90
N ARG A 307 17.61 37.91 -14.82
CA ARG A 307 17.97 38.89 -15.82
C ARG A 307 19.22 38.46 -16.56
N SER A 308 19.13 38.24 -17.88
CA SER A 308 20.28 37.75 -18.63
C SER A 308 21.50 38.67 -18.51
N THR A 309 22.69 38.09 -18.36
CA THR A 309 23.95 38.86 -18.43
C THR A 309 24.38 39.10 -19.87
N GLY A 310 23.94 38.23 -20.79
CA GLY A 310 24.12 38.32 -22.24
C GLY A 310 22.83 38.69 -22.98
N ASP A 311 22.79 38.39 -24.28
CA ASP A 311 21.68 38.80 -25.15
C ASP A 311 20.40 37.99 -24.92
N ALA A 312 20.46 36.79 -24.33
CA ALA A 312 19.31 35.92 -24.16
C ALA A 312 19.21 35.32 -22.76
N VAL A 313 17.99 35.05 -22.31
CA VAL A 313 17.73 34.04 -21.27
C VAL A 313 17.47 32.72 -22.00
N ASP A 314 18.31 31.71 -21.79
CA ASP A 314 18.15 30.39 -22.41
C ASP A 314 18.26 29.32 -21.31
N ILE A 315 17.15 28.63 -21.06
CA ILE A 315 17.05 27.59 -20.02
C ILE A 315 16.59 26.30 -20.68
N THR A 316 17.38 25.24 -20.50
CA THR A 316 17.06 23.87 -20.89
C THR A 316 17.08 22.96 -19.67
N ALA A 317 15.97 22.27 -19.40
CA ALA A 317 15.82 21.35 -18.28
C ALA A 317 15.00 20.10 -18.66
N LYS A 318 14.85 19.14 -17.75
CA LYS A 318 13.92 18.02 -17.93
C LYS A 318 12.48 18.51 -17.81
N THR A 319 12.17 19.20 -16.72
CA THR A 319 10.93 19.94 -16.47
C THR A 319 11.30 21.33 -15.97
N ILE A 320 10.41 22.32 -16.15
CA ILE A 320 10.62 23.68 -15.64
C ILE A 320 9.35 24.11 -14.92
N THR A 321 9.45 24.41 -13.63
CA THR A 321 8.41 25.15 -12.90
C THR A 321 8.99 26.47 -12.42
N ALA A 322 8.38 27.58 -12.82
CA ALA A 322 8.87 28.91 -12.48
C ALA A 322 7.73 29.86 -12.06
N GLY A 323 7.93 30.51 -10.91
CA GLY A 323 7.09 31.61 -10.41
C GLY A 323 7.80 32.97 -10.45
N THR A 324 8.93 33.07 -11.15
CA THR A 324 9.75 34.30 -11.22
C THR A 324 9.77 34.92 -12.61
N ASP A 325 10.03 36.22 -12.65
CA ASP A 325 10.17 36.98 -13.89
C ASP A 325 11.47 36.64 -14.64
N PHE A 326 11.39 36.51 -15.96
CA PHE A 326 12.53 36.36 -16.87
C PHE A 326 12.65 37.59 -17.77
N THR A 327 13.80 38.27 -17.74
CA THR A 327 14.05 39.43 -18.61
C THR A 327 15.35 39.24 -19.38
N SER A 328 15.26 39.18 -20.70
CA SER A 328 16.45 39.28 -21.55
C SER A 328 16.90 40.73 -21.71
N THR A 329 18.21 40.95 -21.74
CA THR A 329 18.78 42.28 -22.05
C THR A 329 18.97 42.51 -23.55
N GLY A 330 19.04 41.43 -24.34
CA GLY A 330 19.06 41.41 -25.80
C GLY A 330 17.79 40.78 -26.36
N ASP A 331 17.95 39.80 -27.26
CA ASP A 331 16.95 39.47 -28.27
C ASP A 331 15.89 38.43 -27.87
N THR A 332 16.19 37.44 -27.01
CA THR A 332 15.27 36.32 -26.75
C THR A 332 15.13 35.89 -25.29
N VAL A 333 13.94 35.37 -24.96
CA VAL A 333 13.73 34.48 -23.80
C VAL A 333 13.33 33.10 -24.35
N GLN A 334 14.10 32.08 -24.03
CA GLN A 334 13.89 30.71 -24.47
C GLN A 334 13.86 29.75 -23.29
N LEU A 335 12.77 28.99 -23.17
CA LEU A 335 12.61 27.93 -22.18
C LEU A 335 12.35 26.61 -22.91
N THR A 336 13.19 25.61 -22.67
CA THR A 336 13.14 24.31 -23.34
C THR A 336 13.09 23.20 -22.30
N ALA A 337 12.14 22.28 -22.42
CA ALA A 337 12.06 21.11 -21.56
C ALA A 337 11.68 19.85 -22.33
N THR A 338 12.08 18.70 -21.79
CA THR A 338 11.58 17.42 -22.31
C THR A 338 10.19 17.11 -21.82
N GLY A 339 9.87 17.44 -20.57
CA GLY A 339 8.57 17.29 -19.93
C GLY A 339 7.86 18.62 -19.78
N ASP A 340 7.00 18.72 -18.77
CA ASP A 340 6.14 19.87 -18.56
C ASP A 340 6.94 21.16 -18.30
N ILE A 341 6.44 22.27 -18.86
CA ILE A 341 6.87 23.63 -18.52
C ILE A 341 5.68 24.32 -17.86
N ARG A 342 5.86 24.79 -16.64
CA ARG A 342 4.87 25.54 -15.86
C ARG A 342 5.44 26.89 -15.49
N ILE A 343 4.72 27.93 -15.89
CA ILE A 343 4.99 29.32 -15.56
C ILE A 343 3.67 29.88 -15.07
N ASP A 344 3.60 30.26 -13.81
CA ASP A 344 2.39 30.87 -13.26
C ASP A 344 2.72 32.20 -12.58
N GLY A 345 1.89 33.20 -12.84
CA GLY A 345 2.00 34.52 -12.20
C GLY A 345 3.25 35.33 -12.55
N ALA A 346 4.09 34.85 -13.47
CA ALA A 346 5.36 35.46 -13.84
C ALA A 346 5.31 36.25 -15.15
N SER A 347 6.33 37.09 -15.37
CA SER A 347 6.53 37.85 -16.60
C SER A 347 7.73 37.34 -17.41
N LEU A 348 7.56 37.10 -18.70
CA LEU A 348 8.66 36.88 -19.65
C LEU A 348 8.79 38.12 -20.52
N THR A 349 9.95 38.77 -20.49
CA THR A 349 10.22 39.99 -21.25
C THR A 349 11.45 39.82 -22.13
N ALA A 350 11.26 39.79 -23.45
CA ALA A 350 12.34 39.86 -24.43
C ALA A 350 12.51 41.31 -24.92
N ARG A 351 13.63 41.97 -24.59
CA ARG A 351 13.82 43.42 -24.87
C ARG A 351 14.22 43.75 -26.31
N GLY A 352 14.76 42.79 -27.05
CA GLY A 352 15.12 42.91 -28.46
C GLY A 352 13.95 42.54 -29.37
N ASN A 353 14.24 42.05 -30.57
CA ASN A 353 13.19 41.80 -31.58
C ASN A 353 13.04 40.31 -31.98
N ASP A 354 13.75 39.37 -31.36
CA ASP A 354 13.69 37.95 -31.77
C ASP A 354 12.57 37.20 -31.05
N GLY A 355 12.20 37.58 -29.82
CA GLY A 355 10.92 37.21 -29.19
C GLY A 355 11.02 36.22 -28.04
N ILE A 356 9.92 35.49 -27.78
CA ILE A 356 9.79 34.53 -26.67
C ILE A 356 9.47 33.16 -27.24
N THR A 357 10.23 32.14 -26.85
CA THR A 357 9.98 30.75 -27.26
C THR A 357 9.90 29.84 -26.04
N ILE A 358 8.81 29.09 -25.93
CA ILE A 358 8.65 28.02 -24.94
C ILE A 358 8.48 26.71 -25.70
N ARG A 359 9.29 25.70 -25.37
CA ARG A 359 9.31 24.41 -26.07
C ARG A 359 9.32 23.24 -25.08
N SER A 360 8.24 22.47 -25.05
CA SER A 360 8.16 21.16 -24.39
C SER A 360 8.13 20.04 -25.44
N THR A 361 9.04 19.07 -25.38
CA THR A 361 9.12 18.02 -26.41
C THR A 361 8.23 16.81 -26.16
N ASP A 362 7.91 16.48 -24.92
CA ASP A 362 7.08 15.32 -24.55
C ASP A 362 6.12 15.66 -23.39
N GLY A 363 6.00 16.94 -23.02
CA GLY A 363 5.12 17.42 -21.96
C GLY A 363 4.13 18.47 -22.43
N ARG A 364 3.55 19.16 -21.45
CA ARG A 364 2.56 20.22 -21.57
C ARG A 364 3.19 21.59 -21.29
N ILE A 365 2.54 22.65 -21.75
CA ILE A 365 2.89 24.01 -21.36
C ILE A 365 1.75 24.62 -20.56
N PHE A 366 2.04 25.09 -19.36
CA PHE A 366 1.16 25.90 -18.54
C PHE A 366 1.78 27.29 -18.43
N ALA A 367 1.11 28.30 -18.96
CA ALA A 367 1.51 29.69 -18.84
C ALA A 367 0.31 30.51 -18.35
N ASN A 368 -0.20 30.15 -17.17
CA ASN A 368 -1.39 30.79 -16.62
C ASN A 368 -1.00 32.06 -15.88
N GLU A 369 -1.85 33.08 -15.93
CA GLU A 369 -1.62 34.38 -15.29
C GLU A 369 -0.26 35.01 -15.69
N THR A 370 0.30 34.53 -16.80
CA THR A 370 1.65 34.87 -17.27
C THR A 370 1.55 36.07 -18.20
N THR A 371 2.45 37.03 -18.02
CA THR A 371 2.62 38.14 -18.96
C THR A 371 3.81 37.85 -19.88
N MET A 372 3.62 37.86 -21.20
CA MET A 372 4.69 37.68 -22.17
C MET A 372 4.82 38.93 -23.03
N ASN A 373 5.94 39.64 -22.91
CA ASN A 373 6.25 40.81 -23.71
C ASN A 373 7.46 40.56 -24.62
N ALA A 374 7.19 40.33 -25.90
CA ALA A 374 8.19 40.08 -26.92
C ALA A 374 8.53 41.35 -27.74
N ASN A 375 8.05 42.54 -27.34
CA ASN A 375 8.12 43.76 -28.15
C ASN A 375 7.61 43.54 -29.59
N ASN A 376 8.51 43.55 -30.59
CA ASN A 376 8.16 43.27 -31.99
C ASN A 376 8.42 41.81 -32.41
N GLY A 377 9.04 41.01 -31.55
CA GLY A 377 9.33 39.60 -31.79
C GLY A 377 8.09 38.73 -31.61
N ASP A 378 8.17 37.50 -32.09
CA ASP A 378 7.07 36.54 -32.01
C ASP A 378 7.05 35.84 -30.64
N ILE A 379 5.86 35.40 -30.22
CA ILE A 379 5.67 34.50 -29.10
C ILE A 379 5.33 33.13 -29.67
N THR A 380 6.17 32.15 -29.41
CA THR A 380 6.04 30.79 -29.94
C THR A 380 6.00 29.78 -28.82
N LEU A 381 4.92 29.00 -28.78
CA LEU A 381 4.70 27.91 -27.85
C LEU A 381 4.70 26.61 -28.64
N ASN A 382 5.61 25.69 -28.33
CA ASN A 382 5.69 24.39 -28.98
C ASN A 382 5.58 23.30 -27.91
N SER A 383 4.55 22.48 -27.97
CA SER A 383 4.26 21.37 -27.06
C SER A 383 3.97 20.13 -27.89
N ASN A 384 4.19 18.93 -27.35
CA ASN A 384 3.59 17.69 -27.89
C ASN A 384 2.41 17.20 -27.02
N GLY A 385 1.97 18.05 -26.09
CA GLY A 385 0.79 17.87 -25.26
C GLY A 385 -0.04 19.15 -25.19
N ASP A 386 -0.88 19.24 -24.16
CA ASP A 386 -1.77 20.39 -23.95
C ASP A 386 -0.98 21.70 -23.75
N ILE A 387 -1.61 22.82 -24.14
CA ILE A 387 -1.13 24.17 -23.85
C ILE A 387 -2.24 24.90 -23.09
N SER A 388 -1.91 25.50 -21.95
CA SER A 388 -2.82 26.29 -21.12
C SER A 388 -2.39 27.74 -21.02
N LEU A 389 -3.28 28.64 -21.43
CA LEU A 389 -3.13 30.09 -21.44
C LEU A 389 -4.32 30.74 -20.72
N ILE A 390 -4.49 30.43 -19.44
CA ILE A 390 -5.58 30.95 -18.63
C ILE A 390 -5.14 32.29 -18.03
N SER A 391 -5.90 33.36 -18.25
CA SER A 391 -5.63 34.72 -17.77
C SER A 391 -4.24 35.26 -18.18
N ALA A 392 -3.66 34.72 -19.26
CA ALA A 392 -2.37 35.18 -19.78
C ALA A 392 -2.52 36.47 -20.61
N ASP A 393 -1.48 37.31 -20.62
CA ASP A 393 -1.39 38.52 -21.44
C ASP A 393 -0.17 38.46 -22.36
N LEU A 394 -0.40 38.40 -23.67
CA LEU A 394 0.64 38.24 -24.68
C LEU A 394 0.72 39.52 -25.54
N ASP A 395 1.90 40.14 -25.56
CA ASP A 395 2.22 41.33 -26.34
C ASP A 395 3.45 41.07 -27.23
N GLY A 396 3.22 40.92 -28.53
CA GLY A 396 4.27 40.61 -29.50
C GLY A 396 3.90 40.91 -30.95
N GLY A 397 4.83 40.61 -31.86
CA GLY A 397 4.68 40.73 -33.31
C GLY A 397 3.77 39.68 -33.94
N GLY A 398 3.71 38.50 -33.33
CA GLY A 398 2.93 37.34 -33.75
C GLY A 398 2.83 36.31 -32.62
N TYR A 399 1.84 35.42 -32.70
CA TYR A 399 1.57 34.41 -31.67
C TYR A 399 1.31 33.07 -32.34
N THR A 400 2.04 32.03 -31.91
CA THR A 400 1.94 30.67 -32.46
C THR A 400 1.90 29.64 -31.33
N ALA A 401 1.05 28.63 -31.49
CA ALA A 401 0.92 27.49 -30.57
C ALA A 401 0.91 26.18 -31.38
N ASP A 402 2.05 25.49 -31.46
CA ASP A 402 2.14 24.15 -32.03
C ASP A 402 1.99 23.13 -30.91
N LEU A 403 0.96 22.28 -30.97
CA LEU A 403 0.68 21.22 -29.99
C LEU A 403 1.14 19.83 -30.48
N GLY A 404 1.65 19.73 -31.71
CA GLY A 404 2.26 18.53 -32.29
C GLY A 404 1.32 17.34 -32.58
N VAL A 405 0.22 17.19 -31.83
CA VAL A 405 -0.72 16.07 -31.92
C VAL A 405 -2.18 16.52 -31.82
N SER A 406 -3.05 15.94 -32.67
CA SER A 406 -4.49 16.26 -32.73
C SER A 406 -5.28 15.91 -31.47
N SER A 407 -4.74 15.06 -30.60
CA SER A 407 -5.37 14.70 -29.32
C SER A 407 -5.17 15.75 -28.23
N ALA A 408 -4.27 16.71 -28.44
CA ALA A 408 -3.99 17.76 -27.46
C ALA A 408 -5.11 18.80 -27.41
N THR A 409 -5.17 19.50 -26.29
CA THR A 409 -6.12 20.59 -26.04
C THR A 409 -5.38 21.90 -25.80
N LEU A 410 -5.82 22.94 -26.51
CA LEU A 410 -5.44 24.33 -26.25
C LEU A 410 -6.50 24.96 -25.33
N TYR A 411 -6.13 25.23 -24.08
CA TYR A 411 -6.98 25.92 -23.11
C TYR A 411 -6.73 27.43 -23.16
N VAL A 412 -7.76 28.18 -23.48
CA VAL A 412 -7.73 29.65 -23.62
C VAL A 412 -8.90 30.24 -22.84
N ASP A 413 -8.67 30.73 -21.64
CA ASP A 413 -9.68 31.47 -20.89
C ASP A 413 -9.10 32.80 -20.43
N GLN A 414 -9.85 33.88 -20.57
CA GLN A 414 -9.42 35.26 -20.30
C GLN A 414 -8.12 35.72 -21.00
N LEU A 415 -7.57 34.93 -21.94
CA LEU A 415 -6.37 35.28 -22.71
C LEU A 415 -6.49 36.65 -23.40
N SER A 416 -5.53 37.52 -23.15
CA SER A 416 -5.37 38.82 -23.80
C SER A 416 -4.26 38.77 -24.84
N LEU A 417 -4.57 39.15 -26.08
CA LEU A 417 -3.59 39.35 -27.15
C LEU A 417 -3.50 40.85 -27.43
N ALA A 418 -2.56 41.53 -26.74
CA ALA A 418 -2.48 42.99 -26.68
C ALA A 418 -1.77 43.62 -27.89
N GLY A 419 -0.84 42.91 -28.52
CA GLY A 419 0.03 43.46 -29.55
C GLY A 419 -0.65 43.80 -30.88
N GLN A 420 -0.29 44.96 -31.43
CA GLN A 420 -0.67 45.45 -32.78
C GLN A 420 0.23 44.86 -33.90
N GLY A 421 0.86 43.71 -33.65
CA GLY A 421 1.75 43.03 -34.58
C GLY A 421 1.09 42.61 -35.90
N ASN A 422 1.87 41.99 -36.80
CA ASN A 422 1.46 41.69 -38.18
C ASN A 422 0.18 40.83 -38.30
N ASN A 423 -0.18 40.09 -37.24
CA ASN A 423 -1.36 39.22 -37.18
C ASN A 423 -2.58 39.82 -36.45
N GLY A 424 -2.52 41.09 -36.01
CA GLY A 424 -3.69 41.80 -35.47
C GLY A 424 -4.33 41.16 -34.23
N GLY A 425 -3.53 40.62 -33.31
CA GLY A 425 -4.03 39.95 -32.10
C GLY A 425 -4.60 38.55 -32.36
N THR A 426 -4.00 37.78 -33.28
CA THR A 426 -4.44 36.42 -33.63
C THR A 426 -3.37 35.39 -33.27
N LEU A 427 -3.73 34.44 -32.41
CA LEU A 427 -2.98 33.23 -32.09
C LEU A 427 -3.30 32.14 -33.11
N VAL A 428 -2.28 31.69 -33.84
CA VAL A 428 -2.38 30.60 -34.81
C VAL A 428 -1.95 29.30 -34.13
N TYR A 429 -2.79 28.27 -34.20
CA TYR A 429 -2.48 26.96 -33.62
C TYR A 429 -2.33 25.86 -34.66
N ASP A 430 -1.51 24.85 -34.36
CA ASP A 430 -1.31 23.64 -35.16
C ASP A 430 -1.30 22.41 -34.24
N PRO A 431 -1.83 21.24 -34.64
CA PRO A 431 -2.59 21.00 -35.86
C PRO A 431 -4.00 21.65 -35.86
N ASP A 432 -4.60 21.79 -37.04
CA ASP A 432 -5.91 22.43 -37.23
C ASP A 432 -7.11 21.66 -36.65
N ASP A 433 -6.89 20.41 -36.21
CA ASP A 433 -7.88 19.49 -35.69
C ASP A 433 -7.79 19.22 -34.17
N ILE A 434 -7.03 20.04 -33.43
CA ILE A 434 -7.00 19.99 -31.95
C ILE A 434 -8.34 20.39 -31.32
N THR A 435 -8.48 20.11 -30.02
CA THR A 435 -9.55 20.71 -29.21
C THR A 435 -9.11 22.09 -28.73
N VAL A 436 -9.93 23.12 -28.94
CA VAL A 436 -9.76 24.44 -28.31
C VAL A 436 -10.83 24.62 -27.25
N ASN A 437 -10.43 24.83 -26.00
CA ASN A 437 -11.34 24.98 -24.87
C ASN A 437 -11.27 26.40 -24.30
N GLY A 438 -12.40 27.11 -24.40
CA GLY A 438 -12.55 28.49 -23.94
C GLY A 438 -12.46 29.51 -25.08
N THR A 439 -12.40 30.80 -24.72
CA THR A 439 -12.27 31.92 -25.66
C THR A 439 -11.36 33.01 -25.08
N PRO A 440 -10.54 33.68 -25.90
CA PRO A 440 -9.76 34.83 -25.44
C PRO A 440 -10.68 35.99 -25.04
N SER A 441 -10.23 36.79 -24.07
CA SER A 441 -10.88 38.06 -23.70
C SER A 441 -10.59 39.16 -24.73
N GLN A 442 -9.42 39.11 -25.37
CA GLN A 442 -9.00 40.01 -26.44
C GLN A 442 -8.22 39.25 -27.51
N GLY A 443 -8.58 39.47 -28.78
CA GLY A 443 -7.95 38.83 -29.94
C GLY A 443 -8.73 37.64 -30.49
N PHE A 444 -8.06 36.81 -31.29
CA PHE A 444 -8.63 35.63 -31.94
C PHE A 444 -7.70 34.42 -31.82
N VAL A 445 -8.29 33.23 -31.80
CA VAL A 445 -7.57 31.95 -31.84
C VAL A 445 -8.07 31.21 -33.07
N VAL A 446 -7.17 30.87 -34.00
CA VAL A 446 -7.51 30.27 -35.30
C VAL A 446 -6.50 29.18 -35.66
N PRO A 447 -6.91 28.16 -36.43
CA PRO A 447 -5.98 27.22 -37.02
C PRO A 447 -5.16 27.85 -38.15
#